data_AF-S8E440-F1
#
_entry.id   AF-S8E440-F1
#
_cell.length_a   1.000
_cell.length_b   1.000
_cell.length_c   1.000
_cell.angle_alpha   90.00
_cell.angle_beta   90.00
_cell.angle_gamma   90.00
#
_symmetry.space_group_name_H-M   'P 1'
#
loop_
_entity.id
_entity.type
_entity.pdbx_description
1 polymer ?
#
loop_
_entity_poly.entity_id
_entity_poly.type
_entity_poly.pdbx_seq_one_letter_code
_entity_poly.pdbx_strand_id
1 'polypeptide(L)'
;MSDAQRAEHPLCDICRGRLFQPHPDTPKVKFSYACGHLYCKECILSFMREHPGSGCPQCALGFTTVQGDVSDNPEHVLGSLYAPMTTQDESDEILEDIVASSPALILGRRRLDLGKTLLANAQQEHDALLAEQQFNTNAAARLLHQLDVASNVYDDAIELNKKLAEELDSMRGDRERLEHELASMQD
;
A
#
# COMPACT_ATOMS: atom_id res chain seq x y z
N MET A 1 2.12 -25.01 -15.37
CA MET A 1 2.00 -23.56 -15.10
C MET A 1 0.84 -23.04 -15.93
N SER A 2 -0.13 -22.39 -15.31
CA SER A 2 -1.26 -21.80 -16.02
C SER A 2 -0.81 -20.61 -16.86
N ASP A 3 -1.51 -20.31 -17.96
CA ASP A 3 -1.17 -19.16 -18.82
C ASP A 3 -1.25 -17.80 -18.08
N ALA A 4 -2.03 -17.74 -16.99
CA ALA A 4 -2.07 -16.59 -16.08
C ALA A 4 -0.73 -16.37 -15.34
N GLN A 5 -0.08 -17.43 -14.86
CA GLN A 5 1.24 -17.35 -14.22
C GLN A 5 2.35 -16.98 -15.21
N ARG A 6 2.15 -17.23 -16.51
CA ARG A 6 3.12 -16.86 -17.55
C ARG A 6 3.15 -15.36 -17.83
N ALA A 7 2.05 -14.63 -17.58
CA ALA A 7 1.93 -13.21 -17.92
C ALA A 7 2.77 -12.29 -17.01
N GLU A 8 3.02 -12.69 -15.76
CA GLU A 8 3.69 -11.87 -14.74
C GLU A 8 5.23 -11.95 -14.76
N HIS A 9 5.81 -12.76 -15.65
CA HIS A 9 7.27 -12.88 -15.70
C HIS A 9 7.93 -11.66 -16.37
N PRO A 10 9.00 -11.10 -15.76
CA PRO A 10 9.76 -10.01 -16.33
C PRO A 10 10.25 -10.33 -17.75
N LEU A 11 10.14 -9.33 -18.63
CA LEU A 11 10.63 -9.39 -20.01
C LEU A 11 12.01 -8.73 -20.10
N CYS A 12 12.83 -9.20 -21.02
CA CYS A 12 14.06 -8.50 -21.39
C CYS A 12 13.71 -7.28 -22.26
N ASP A 13 14.16 -6.08 -21.89
CA ASP A 13 13.85 -4.87 -22.65
C ASP A 13 14.54 -4.79 -24.03
N ILE A 14 15.54 -5.65 -24.30
CA ILE A 14 16.24 -5.71 -25.59
C ILE A 14 15.49 -6.61 -26.57
N CYS A 15 15.24 -7.87 -26.20
CA CYS A 15 14.63 -8.86 -27.11
C CYS A 15 13.14 -9.12 -26.86
N ARG A 16 12.57 -8.53 -25.79
CA ARG A 16 11.20 -8.78 -25.29
C ARG A 16 10.89 -10.23 -24.93
N GLY A 17 11.92 -11.09 -24.82
CA GLY A 17 11.80 -12.47 -24.36
C GLY A 17 11.57 -12.57 -22.84
N ARG A 18 10.93 -13.65 -22.39
CA ARG A 18 10.66 -13.91 -20.95
C ARG A 18 11.93 -14.40 -20.25
N LEU A 19 12.34 -13.72 -19.20
CA LEU A 19 13.65 -13.94 -18.56
C LEU A 19 13.77 -15.25 -17.76
N PHE A 20 12.66 -15.80 -17.25
CA PHE A 20 12.68 -16.98 -16.38
C PHE A 20 12.09 -18.24 -17.01
N GLN A 21 11.81 -18.21 -18.31
CA GLN A 21 11.43 -19.41 -19.06
C GLN A 21 12.66 -19.97 -19.80
N PRO A 22 12.76 -21.29 -19.95
CA PRO A 22 13.79 -21.89 -20.79
C PRO A 22 13.59 -21.41 -22.24
N HIS A 23 14.44 -20.48 -22.67
CA HIS A 23 14.49 -19.98 -24.03
C HIS A 23 15.50 -20.82 -24.82
N PRO A 24 15.19 -21.25 -26.06
CA PRO A 24 16.11 -22.05 -26.88
C PRO A 24 17.47 -21.36 -27.07
N ASP A 25 17.50 -20.03 -27.05
CA ASP A 25 18.73 -19.24 -27.23
C ASP A 25 19.41 -18.74 -25.94
N THR A 26 18.85 -18.92 -24.72
CA THR A 26 19.56 -18.45 -23.49
C THR A 26 19.10 -19.13 -22.18
N PRO A 27 20.01 -19.79 -21.42
CA PRO A 27 19.70 -20.36 -20.11
C PRO A 27 20.11 -19.48 -18.91
N LYS A 28 20.59 -18.23 -19.08
CA LYS A 28 21.10 -17.41 -17.97
C LYS A 28 20.67 -15.94 -18.07
N VAL A 29 19.89 -15.49 -17.08
CA VAL A 29 19.58 -14.06 -16.84
C VAL A 29 20.82 -13.35 -16.31
N LYS A 30 21.09 -12.14 -16.79
CA LYS A 30 22.04 -11.23 -16.15
C LYS A 30 21.33 -10.02 -15.56
N PHE A 31 21.78 -9.67 -14.36
CA PHE A 31 21.31 -8.55 -13.56
C PHE A 31 22.36 -7.43 -13.60
N SER A 32 21.90 -6.19 -13.75
CA SER A 32 22.76 -5.02 -13.54
C SER A 32 22.85 -4.70 -12.04
N TYR A 33 24.03 -4.90 -11.45
CA TYR A 33 24.27 -4.65 -10.02
C TYR A 33 24.01 -3.20 -9.59
N ALA A 34 24.14 -2.24 -10.51
CA ALA A 34 24.01 -0.83 -10.18
C ALA A 34 22.55 -0.32 -10.19
N CYS A 35 21.67 -0.91 -11.02
CA CYS A 35 20.32 -0.35 -11.25
C CYS A 35 19.16 -1.36 -11.16
N GLY A 36 19.44 -2.64 -10.94
CA GLY A 36 18.38 -3.63 -10.74
C GLY A 36 17.70 -4.15 -12.01
N HIS A 37 17.99 -3.58 -13.19
CA HIS A 37 17.37 -4.02 -14.44
C HIS A 37 17.91 -5.38 -14.90
N LEU A 38 17.00 -6.20 -15.46
CA LEU A 38 17.25 -7.59 -15.84
C LEU A 38 17.26 -7.76 -17.36
N TYR A 39 18.23 -8.52 -17.86
CA TYR A 39 18.39 -8.76 -19.29
C TYR A 39 18.79 -10.21 -19.57
N CYS A 40 18.52 -10.68 -20.79
CA CYS A 40 19.16 -11.87 -21.32
C CYS A 40 20.67 -11.60 -21.41
N LYS A 41 21.51 -12.55 -20.95
CA LYS A 41 22.97 -12.41 -20.94
C LYS A 41 23.53 -11.99 -22.30
N GLU A 42 23.13 -12.66 -23.37
CA GLU A 42 23.68 -12.40 -24.70
C GLU A 42 23.15 -11.10 -25.32
N CYS A 43 21.92 -10.70 -24.99
CA CYS A 43 21.36 -9.43 -25.43
C CYS A 43 22.14 -8.25 -24.83
N ILE A 44 22.39 -8.28 -23.52
CA ILE A 44 23.11 -7.18 -22.88
C ILE A 44 24.59 -7.13 -23.30
N LEU A 45 25.23 -8.28 -23.50
CA LEU A 45 26.61 -8.33 -24.00
C LEU A 45 26.73 -7.84 -25.45
N SER A 46 25.73 -8.11 -26.30
CA SER A 46 25.73 -7.61 -27.68
C SER A 46 25.52 -6.10 -27.70
N PHE A 47 24.58 -5.59 -26.91
CA PHE A 47 24.35 -4.16 -26.73
C PHE A 47 25.62 -3.43 -26.24
N MET A 48 26.32 -3.97 -25.23
CA MET A 48 27.57 -3.35 -24.73
C MET A 48 28.69 -3.36 -25.77
N ARG A 49 28.73 -4.33 -26.70
CA ARG A 49 29.71 -4.36 -27.79
C ARG A 49 29.42 -3.32 -28.87
N GLU A 50 28.15 -3.12 -29.18
CA GLU A 50 27.70 -2.11 -30.16
C GLU A 50 27.75 -0.69 -29.59
N HIS A 51 27.55 -0.56 -28.27
CA HIS A 51 27.53 0.72 -27.55
C HIS A 51 28.48 0.69 -26.33
N PRO A 52 29.80 0.74 -26.56
CA PRO A 52 30.76 0.78 -25.47
C PRO A 52 30.56 2.05 -24.63
N GLY A 53 30.34 1.90 -23.32
CA GLY A 53 30.22 3.01 -22.37
C GLY A 53 28.83 3.63 -22.21
N SER A 54 27.80 3.17 -22.93
CA SER A 54 26.44 3.73 -22.84
C SER A 54 25.68 3.39 -21.54
N GLY A 55 26.25 2.56 -20.68
CA GLY A 55 25.60 2.09 -19.46
C GLY A 55 24.34 1.25 -19.74
N CYS A 56 23.49 1.12 -18.72
CA CYS A 56 22.25 0.37 -18.76
C CYS A 56 21.28 0.91 -19.85
N PRO A 57 20.71 0.07 -20.75
CA PRO A 57 19.74 0.52 -21.75
C PRO A 57 18.55 1.31 -21.19
N GLN A 58 18.08 0.94 -19.99
CA GLN A 58 16.88 1.56 -19.39
C GLN A 58 17.15 2.91 -18.72
N CYS A 59 18.34 3.06 -18.12
CA CYS A 59 18.59 4.15 -17.17
C CYS A 59 19.97 4.81 -17.33
N ALA A 60 20.74 4.41 -18.35
CA ALA A 60 22.09 4.88 -18.67
C ALA A 60 23.13 4.78 -17.54
N LEU A 61 22.77 4.16 -16.41
CA LEU A 61 23.69 4.01 -15.28
C LEU A 61 24.84 3.07 -15.69
N GLY A 62 26.07 3.51 -15.45
CA GLY A 62 27.28 2.76 -15.81
C GLY A 62 27.28 1.38 -15.16
N PHE A 63 27.63 0.35 -15.92
CA PHE A 63 27.95 -0.95 -15.37
C PHE A 63 29.32 -0.83 -14.71
N THR A 64 29.38 -0.78 -13.38
CA THR A 64 30.65 -0.88 -12.66
C THR A 64 31.20 -2.29 -12.87
N THR A 65 32.04 -2.45 -13.88
CA THR A 65 32.89 -3.64 -14.01
C THR A 65 33.93 -3.56 -12.91
N VAL A 66 33.66 -4.21 -11.78
CA VAL A 66 34.76 -4.78 -10.97
C VAL A 66 35.29 -5.97 -11.77
N GLN A 67 36.04 -5.69 -12.84
CA GLN A 67 36.95 -6.66 -13.41
C GLN A 67 38.19 -6.63 -12.53
N GLY A 68 38.16 -7.44 -11.46
CA GLY A 68 39.36 -7.82 -10.77
C GLY A 68 40.14 -8.76 -11.67
N ASP A 69 40.96 -8.20 -12.56
CA ASP A 69 42.14 -8.91 -13.01
C ASP A 69 43.05 -9.06 -11.78
N VAL A 70 43.27 -10.31 -11.38
CA VAL A 70 44.23 -10.66 -10.34
C VAL A 70 45.62 -10.32 -10.87
N SER A 71 46.06 -9.11 -10.60
CA SER A 71 47.47 -8.72 -10.70
C SER A 71 48.06 -8.77 -9.29
N ASP A 72 48.84 -9.80 -9.02
CA ASP A 72 49.65 -9.96 -7.82
C ASP A 72 50.67 -8.80 -7.69
N ASN A 73 50.30 -7.70 -7.04
CA ASN A 73 51.26 -6.84 -6.32
C ASN A 73 50.55 -5.87 -5.36
N PRO A 74 50.68 -6.01 -4.01
CA PRO A 74 49.93 -5.21 -3.04
C PRO A 74 50.72 -3.99 -2.49
N GLU A 75 51.67 -3.43 -3.23
CA GLU A 75 52.42 -2.26 -2.77
C GLU A 75 52.66 -1.30 -3.93
N HIS A 76 51.78 -0.31 -4.15
CA HIS A 76 52.14 1.04 -4.66
C HIS A 76 50.97 2.00 -5.01
N VAL A 77 49.75 1.89 -4.45
CA VAL A 77 48.67 2.85 -4.77
C VAL A 77 47.93 3.41 -3.54
N LEU A 78 48.66 3.73 -2.48
CA LEU A 78 48.13 4.47 -1.32
C LEU A 78 48.86 5.79 -1.07
N GLY A 79 49.53 6.34 -2.08
CA GLY A 79 50.42 7.50 -1.92
C GLY A 79 49.92 8.85 -2.43
N SER A 80 48.70 8.99 -2.98
CA SER A 80 48.34 10.26 -3.65
C SER A 80 46.85 10.59 -3.66
N LEU A 81 46.19 10.62 -2.50
CA LEU A 81 44.85 11.25 -2.39
C LEU A 81 44.63 12.11 -1.14
N TYR A 82 45.60 12.26 -0.24
CA TYR A 82 45.51 13.22 0.86
C TYR A 82 46.29 14.50 0.52
N ALA A 83 45.74 15.28 -0.41
CA ALA A 83 45.95 16.73 -0.37
C ALA A 83 44.98 17.30 0.68
N PRO A 84 45.40 18.28 1.51
CA PRO A 84 44.52 18.88 2.50
C PRO A 84 43.38 19.62 1.78
N MET A 85 42.17 19.07 1.84
CA MET A 85 40.95 19.72 1.39
C MET A 85 40.60 20.85 2.36
N THR A 86 41.14 22.04 2.09
CA THR A 86 40.73 23.29 2.73
C THR A 86 40.16 24.23 1.67
N THR A 87 39.03 23.85 1.06
CA THR A 87 38.06 24.74 0.38
C THR A 87 36.76 23.96 0.18
N GLN A 88 36.09 23.63 1.28
CA GLN A 88 34.83 22.88 1.23
C GLN A 88 33.64 23.74 0.73
N ASP A 89 33.83 25.06 0.57
CA ASP A 89 32.79 25.98 0.06
C ASP A 89 32.71 26.01 -1.48
N GLU A 90 33.83 25.95 -2.21
CA GLU A 90 33.82 26.14 -3.68
C GLU A 90 33.32 24.89 -4.43
N SER A 91 33.53 23.69 -3.89
CA SER A 91 33.06 22.45 -4.52
C SER A 91 31.56 22.25 -4.40
N ASP A 92 30.96 22.74 -3.30
CA ASP A 92 29.51 22.65 -3.07
C ASP A 92 28.76 23.66 -3.95
N GLU A 93 29.32 24.86 -4.14
CA GLU A 93 28.76 25.89 -5.03
C GLU A 93 28.79 25.43 -6.50
N ILE A 94 29.87 24.77 -6.94
CA ILE A 94 29.97 24.18 -8.29
C ILE A 94 29.02 23.00 -8.46
N LEU A 95 28.83 22.17 -7.44
CA LEU A 95 27.86 21.06 -7.47
C LEU A 95 26.43 21.58 -7.55
N GLU A 96 26.07 22.63 -6.80
CA GLU A 96 24.77 23.28 -6.91
C GLU A 96 24.55 23.86 -8.31
N ASP A 97 25.57 24.49 -8.90
CA ASP A 97 25.48 25.08 -10.23
C ASP A 97 25.38 24.01 -11.35
N ILE A 98 26.09 22.88 -11.24
CA ILE A 98 25.97 21.72 -12.16
C ILE A 98 24.60 21.03 -12.03
N VAL A 99 24.09 20.90 -10.81
CA VAL A 99 22.76 20.32 -10.54
C VAL A 99 21.65 21.27 -11.01
N ALA A 100 21.85 22.58 -10.89
CA ALA A 100 20.93 23.61 -11.36
C ALA A 100 20.95 23.79 -12.89
N SER A 101 22.07 23.51 -13.56
CA SER A 101 22.23 23.68 -15.01
C SER A 101 21.97 22.40 -15.82
N SER A 102 21.91 21.22 -15.19
CA SER A 102 21.64 19.95 -15.88
C SER A 102 20.13 19.69 -16.06
N PRO A 103 19.58 19.76 -17.31
CA PRO A 103 18.13 19.67 -17.54
C PRO A 103 17.51 18.35 -17.07
N ALA A 104 18.26 17.25 -17.11
CA ALA A 104 17.82 15.94 -16.66
C ALA A 104 17.61 15.88 -15.14
N LEU A 105 18.49 16.54 -14.36
CA LEU A 105 18.40 16.61 -12.90
C LEU A 105 17.27 17.54 -12.44
N ILE A 106 17.04 18.65 -13.14
CA ILE A 106 15.90 19.54 -12.90
C ILE A 106 14.56 18.81 -13.07
N LEU A 107 14.42 18.03 -14.15
CA LEU A 107 13.23 17.23 -14.41
C LEU A 107 13.03 16.12 -13.37
N GLY A 108 14.12 15.44 -12.97
CA GLY A 108 14.10 14.45 -11.89
C GLY A 108 13.63 15.05 -10.55
N ARG A 109 14.16 16.22 -10.19
CA ARG A 109 13.78 16.92 -8.95
C ARG A 109 12.34 17.38 -8.95
N ARG A 110 11.86 17.99 -10.04
CA ARG A 110 10.44 18.37 -10.18
C ARG A 110 9.49 17.18 -10.08
N ARG A 111 9.86 16.03 -10.67
CA ARG A 111 9.08 14.79 -10.53
C ARG A 111 9.07 14.28 -9.10
N LEU A 112 10.20 14.34 -8.40
CA LEU A 112 10.29 13.94 -7.00
C LEU A 112 9.44 14.85 -6.11
N ASP A 113 9.53 16.17 -6.30
CA ASP A 113 8.77 17.14 -5.52
C ASP A 113 7.26 17.00 -5.79
N LEU A 114 6.86 16.79 -7.05
CA LEU A 114 5.48 16.45 -7.39
C LEU A 114 5.04 15.12 -6.75
N GLY A 115 5.92 14.10 -6.74
CA GLY A 115 5.63 12.83 -6.08
C GLY A 115 5.41 12.99 -4.58
N LYS A 116 6.22 13.83 -3.92
CA LYS A 116 6.06 14.15 -2.49
C LYS A 116 4.75 14.86 -2.20
N THR A 117 4.35 15.84 -3.01
CA THR A 117 3.09 16.54 -2.81
C THR A 117 1.89 15.64 -3.03
N LEU A 118 1.92 14.79 -4.07
CA LEU A 118 0.87 13.80 -4.30
C LEU A 118 0.76 12.79 -3.16
N LEU A 119 1.91 12.31 -2.64
CA LEU A 119 1.92 11.38 -1.51
C LEU A 119 1.37 12.04 -0.24
N ALA A 120 1.75 13.30 0.03
CA ALA A 120 1.23 14.04 1.17
C ALA A 120 -0.30 14.24 1.08
N ASN A 121 -0.81 14.57 -0.11
CA ASN A 121 -2.25 14.70 -0.34
C ASN A 121 -2.97 13.36 -0.15
N ALA A 122 -2.44 12.27 -0.72
CA ALA A 122 -3.01 10.94 -0.55
C ALA A 122 -3.02 10.49 0.92
N GLN A 123 -1.97 10.80 1.67
CA GLN A 123 -1.91 10.53 3.10
C GLN A 123 -2.96 11.32 3.87
N GLN A 124 -3.13 12.61 3.55
CA GLN A 124 -4.17 13.45 4.15
C GLN A 124 -5.58 12.93 3.87
N GLU A 125 -5.86 12.52 2.63
CA GLU A 125 -7.15 11.93 2.25
C GLU A 125 -7.40 10.61 2.99
N HIS A 126 -6.38 9.76 3.09
CA HIS A 126 -6.46 8.51 3.85
C HIS A 126 -6.76 8.76 5.33
N ASP A 127 -6.09 9.72 5.95
CA ASP A 127 -6.32 10.05 7.37
C ASP A 127 -7.73 10.66 7.59
N ALA A 128 -8.22 11.45 6.63
CA ALA A 128 -9.60 11.96 6.66
C ALA A 128 -10.64 10.83 6.55
N LEU A 129 -10.42 9.86 5.66
CA LEU A 129 -11.28 8.68 5.52
C LEU A 129 -11.28 7.81 6.78
N LEU A 130 -10.14 7.65 7.44
CA LEU A 130 -10.07 6.94 8.73
C LEU A 130 -10.87 7.67 9.82
N ALA A 131 -10.76 8.99 9.90
CA ALA A 131 -11.53 9.79 10.85
C ALA A 131 -13.04 9.67 10.58
N GLU A 132 -13.47 9.71 9.32
CA GLU A 132 -14.87 9.52 8.94
C GLU A 132 -15.36 8.10 9.25
N GLN A 133 -14.55 7.09 8.97
CA GLN A 133 -14.87 5.71 9.32
C GLN A 133 -15.08 5.56 10.84
N GLN A 134 -14.18 6.11 11.66
CA GLN A 134 -14.30 6.08 13.11
C GLN A 134 -15.57 6.79 13.60
N PHE A 135 -15.89 7.94 13.01
CA PHE A 135 -17.13 8.65 13.30
C PHE A 135 -18.36 7.78 12.98
N ASN A 136 -18.38 7.17 11.80
CA ASN A 136 -19.48 6.31 11.34
C ASN A 136 -19.63 5.07 12.23
N THR A 137 -18.53 4.43 12.65
CA THR A 137 -18.58 3.28 13.57
C THR A 137 -19.13 3.67 14.93
N ASN A 138 -18.75 4.84 15.45
CA ASN A 138 -19.24 5.34 16.73
C ASN A 138 -20.73 5.71 16.66
N ALA A 139 -21.17 6.33 15.56
CA ALA A 139 -22.57 6.63 15.32
C ALA A 139 -23.42 5.34 15.23
N ALA A 140 -22.94 4.34 14.50
CA ALA A 140 -23.61 3.04 14.39
C ALA A 140 -23.74 2.34 15.75
N ALA A 141 -22.68 2.34 16.57
CA ALA A 141 -22.72 1.77 17.92
C ALA A 141 -23.76 2.45 18.82
N ARG A 142 -23.91 3.78 18.74
CA ARG A 142 -24.93 4.52 19.49
C ARG A 142 -26.34 4.15 19.04
N LEU A 143 -26.56 4.04 17.72
CA LEU A 143 -27.86 3.64 17.17
C LEU A 143 -28.24 2.22 17.58
N LEU A 144 -27.28 1.28 17.56
CA LEU A 144 -27.51 -0.09 18.04
C LEU A 144 -27.88 -0.12 19.52
N HIS A 145 -27.22 0.67 20.35
CA HIS A 145 -27.57 0.77 21.76
C HIS A 145 -28.97 1.37 21.97
N GLN A 146 -29.34 2.40 21.21
CA GLN A 146 -30.70 2.96 21.27
C GLN A 146 -31.76 1.95 20.83
N LEU A 147 -31.46 1.15 19.81
CA LEU A 147 -32.35 0.09 19.34
C LEU A 147 -32.54 -1.00 20.41
N ASP A 148 -31.47 -1.39 21.10
CA ASP A 148 -31.50 -2.36 22.19
C ASP A 148 -32.37 -1.86 23.36
N VAL A 149 -32.16 -0.60 23.78
CA VAL A 149 -33.00 0.04 24.81
C VAL A 149 -34.46 0.09 24.36
N ALA A 150 -34.74 0.48 23.12
CA ALA A 150 -36.10 0.52 22.60
C ALA A 150 -36.74 -0.88 22.57
N SER A 151 -35.99 -1.91 22.17
CA SER A 151 -36.45 -3.30 22.18
C SER A 151 -36.84 -3.75 23.58
N ASN A 152 -36.00 -3.50 24.57
CA ASN A 152 -36.28 -3.85 25.97
C ASN A 152 -37.55 -3.15 26.48
N VAL A 153 -37.73 -1.86 26.15
CA VAL A 153 -38.95 -1.13 26.53
C VAL A 153 -40.19 -1.70 25.83
N TYR A 154 -40.08 -2.16 24.59
CA TYR A 154 -41.18 -2.83 23.90
C TYR A 154 -41.53 -4.17 24.55
N ASP A 155 -40.53 -4.96 24.94
CA ASP A 155 -40.74 -6.24 25.63
C ASP A 155 -41.42 -6.02 26.99
N ASP A 156 -40.98 -5.02 27.76
CA ASP A 156 -41.62 -4.62 29.02
C ASP A 156 -43.09 -4.22 28.81
N ALA A 157 -43.38 -3.46 27.73
CA ALA A 157 -44.73 -3.05 27.39
C ALA A 157 -45.62 -4.24 26.99
N ILE A 158 -45.07 -5.24 26.29
CA ILE A 158 -45.77 -6.48 25.96
C ILE A 158 -46.10 -7.26 27.24
N GLU A 159 -45.15 -7.39 28.16
CA GLU A 159 -45.38 -8.07 29.44
C GLU A 159 -46.44 -7.35 30.28
N LEU A 160 -46.38 -6.02 30.34
CA LEU A 160 -47.37 -5.21 31.05
C LEU A 160 -48.78 -5.38 30.44
N ASN A 161 -48.90 -5.33 29.11
CA ASN A 161 -50.18 -5.55 28.44
C ASN A 161 -50.75 -6.95 28.71
N LYS A 162 -49.90 -7.97 28.80
CA LYS A 162 -50.33 -9.32 29.16
C LYS A 162 -50.90 -9.37 30.58
N LYS A 163 -50.23 -8.75 31.55
CA LYS A 163 -50.73 -8.68 32.94
C LYS A 163 -52.06 -7.95 33.03
N LEU A 164 -52.19 -6.81 32.34
CA LEU A 164 -53.46 -6.05 32.26
C LEU A 164 -54.59 -6.88 31.65
N ALA A 165 -54.32 -7.69 30.63
CA ALA A 165 -55.32 -8.57 30.04
C ALA A 165 -55.78 -9.65 31.04
N GLU A 166 -54.85 -10.28 31.76
CA GLU A 166 -55.16 -11.27 32.80
C GLU A 166 -55.99 -10.65 33.95
N GLU A 167 -55.66 -9.43 34.39
CA GLU A 167 -56.44 -8.70 35.40
C GLU A 167 -57.85 -8.36 34.92
N LEU A 168 -58.00 -7.90 33.67
CA LEU A 168 -59.31 -7.60 33.09
C LEU A 168 -60.20 -8.85 32.98
N ASP A 169 -59.63 -9.99 32.62
CA ASP A 169 -60.34 -11.26 32.56
C ASP A 169 -60.75 -11.74 33.96
N SER A 170 -59.88 -11.58 34.96
CA SER A 170 -60.21 -11.86 36.37
C SER A 170 -61.38 -11.00 36.85
N MET A 171 -61.33 -9.68 36.62
CA MET A 171 -62.41 -8.77 37.00
C MET A 171 -63.72 -9.07 36.28
N ARG A 172 -63.65 -9.52 35.01
CA ARG A 172 -64.83 -9.96 34.27
C ARG A 172 -65.46 -11.19 34.93
N GLY A 173 -64.66 -12.18 35.31
CA GLY A 173 -65.12 -13.37 36.02
C GLY A 173 -65.75 -13.04 37.38
N ASP A 174 -65.12 -12.16 38.16
CA ASP A 174 -65.67 -11.70 39.44
C ASP A 174 -67.01 -10.98 39.26
N ARG A 175 -67.12 -10.13 38.24
CA ARG A 175 -68.38 -9.44 37.90
C ARG A 175 -69.49 -10.43 37.55
N GLU A 176 -69.21 -11.38 36.65
CA GLU A 176 -70.19 -12.40 36.24
C GLU A 176 -70.67 -13.24 37.44
N ARG A 177 -69.76 -13.56 38.37
CA ARG A 177 -70.10 -14.25 39.62
C ARG A 177 -71.02 -13.41 40.50
N LEU A 178 -70.70 -12.13 40.72
CA LEU A 178 -71.53 -11.23 41.53
C LEU A 178 -72.91 -11.01 40.90
N GLU A 179 -73.00 -10.90 39.57
CA GLU A 179 -74.26 -10.80 38.84
C GLU A 179 -75.12 -12.06 39.05
N HIS A 180 -74.51 -13.25 39.02
CA HIS A 180 -75.21 -14.51 39.30
C HIS A 180 -75.69 -14.59 40.76
N GLU A 181 -74.85 -14.22 41.73
CA GLU A 181 -75.22 -14.20 43.15
C GLU A 181 -76.39 -13.22 43.39
N LEU A 182 -76.36 -12.03 42.79
CA LEU A 182 -77.45 -11.05 42.84
C LEU A 182 -78.76 -11.58 42.25
N ALA A 183 -78.71 -12.22 41.07
CA ALA A 183 -79.89 -12.81 40.45
C ALA A 183 -80.53 -13.88 41.36
N SER A 184 -79.70 -14.74 41.99
CA SER A 184 -80.19 -15.79 42.89
C SER A 184 -80.82 -15.29 44.19
N MET A 185 -80.56 -14.04 44.59
CA MET A 185 -81.20 -13.43 45.76
C MET A 185 -82.52 -12.72 45.43
N GLN A 186 -82.83 -12.51 44.15
CA GLN A 186 -84.04 -11.83 43.69
C GLN A 186 -85.18 -12.81 43.35
N ASP A 187 -84.85 -14.09 43.18
CA ASP A 187 -85.79 -15.22 43.02
C ASP A 187 -86.19 -15.83 44.38
#